data_AF-A0A2G9NWQ4-F1
#
_entry.id   AF-A0A2G9NWQ4-F1
#
_cell.length_a   1.000
_cell.length_b   1.000
_cell.length_c   1.000
_cell.angle_alpha   90.00
_cell.angle_beta   90.00
_cell.angle_gamma   90.00
#
_symmetry.space_group_name_H-M   'P 1'
#
loop_
_entity.id
_entity.type
_entity.pdbx_description
1 polymer ?
#
loop_
_entity_poly.entity_id
_entity_poly.type
_entity_poly.pdbx_seq_one_letter_code
_entity_poly.pdbx_strand_id
1 'polypeptide(L)' 'MIITMFYNMNNHDKKIIEFVKSKKVVTSSEVAKYLKISWNTADKYLLELAFEGKLERIKKEKVNLWVMK' A
#
# COMPACT_ATOMS: atom_id res chain seq x y z
N MET A 1 -1.94 30.34 1.05
CA MET A 1 -2.64 29.17 1.62
C MET A 1 -2.00 27.91 1.06
N ILE A 2 -0.98 27.39 1.74
CA ILE A 2 -0.45 26.04 1.48
C ILE A 2 -0.54 25.35 2.84
N ILE A 3 -1.70 24.77 3.11
CA ILE A 3 -1.82 23.88 4.25
C ILE A 3 -1.07 22.63 3.82
N THR A 4 0.18 22.50 4.24
CA THR A 4 0.87 21.22 4.30
C THR A 4 -0.04 20.30 5.12
N MET A 5 -0.84 19.48 4.42
CA MET A 5 -1.59 18.38 5.03
C MET A 5 -0.56 17.46 5.67
N PHE A 6 -0.32 17.63 6.96
CA PHE A 6 0.38 16.65 7.79
C PHE A 6 -0.51 15.40 7.81
N TYR A 7 -0.28 14.50 6.84
CA TYR A 7 -0.82 13.15 6.89
C TYR A 7 -0.24 12.49 8.14
N ASN A 8 -1.11 12.23 9.11
CA ASN A 8 -0.78 11.42 10.26
C ASN A 8 -0.62 9.97 9.77
N MET A 9 0.57 9.66 9.26
CA MET A 9 0.86 8.40 8.59
C MET A 9 0.70 7.27 9.60
N ASN A 10 -0.30 6.42 9.41
CA ASN A 10 -0.61 5.35 10.35
C ASN A 10 0.58 4.39 10.43
N ASN A 11 0.74 3.71 11.56
CA ASN A 11 1.86 2.78 11.75
C ASN A 11 1.83 1.62 10.73
N HIS A 12 0.67 1.33 10.15
CA HIS A 12 0.50 0.35 9.08
C HIS A 12 1.06 0.86 7.75
N ASP A 13 0.77 2.12 7.39
CA ASP A 13 1.20 2.74 6.12
C ASP A 13 2.72 2.72 5.98
N LYS A 14 3.43 3.09 7.06
CA LYS A 14 4.91 3.06 7.10
C LYS A 14 5.43 1.65 6.80
N LYS A 15 4.88 0.64 7.48
CA LYS A 15 5.26 -0.77 7.30
C LYS A 15 4.99 -1.26 5.89
N ILE A 16 3.86 -0.86 5.27
CA ILE A 16 3.53 -1.24 3.89
C ILE A 16 4.52 -0.62 2.92
N ILE A 17 4.81 0.67 3.06
CA ILE A 17 5.76 1.39 2.20
C ILE A 17 7.16 0.77 2.30
N GLU A 18 7.65 0.49 3.52
CA GLU A 18 8.94 -0.18 3.71
C GLU A 18 8.96 -1.57 3.08
N PHE A 19 7.88 -2.34 3.22
CA PHE A 19 7.75 -3.66 2.64
C PHE A 19 7.75 -3.62 1.10
N VAL A 20 7.01 -2.69 0.49
CA VAL A 20 6.98 -2.51 -0.97
C VAL A 20 8.35 -2.06 -1.48
N LYS A 21 9.02 -1.13 -0.79
CA LYS A 21 10.39 -0.68 -1.14
C LYS A 21 11.39 -1.84 -1.14
N SER A 22 11.29 -2.75 -0.18
CA SER A 22 12.18 -3.92 -0.11
C SER A 22 11.92 -4.92 -1.25
N LYS A 23 10.65 -5.16 -1.62
CA LYS A 23 10.27 -6.17 -2.62
C LYS A 23 10.12 -5.66 -4.05
N LYS A 24 10.12 -4.34 -4.29
CA LYS A 24 9.81 -3.64 -5.55
C LYS A 24 8.36 -3.80 -6.05
N VAL A 25 7.80 -5.01 -5.99
CA VAL A 25 6.43 -5.34 -6.38
C VAL A 25 5.82 -6.25 -5.32
N VAL A 26 4.59 -5.96 -4.88
CA VAL A 26 3.88 -6.79 -3.89
C VAL A 26 2.41 -7.01 -4.28
N THR A 27 1.82 -8.07 -3.74
CA THR A 27 0.37 -8.33 -3.84
C THR A 27 -0.35 -8.00 -2.53
N SER A 28 -1.67 -7.75 -2.60
CA SER A 28 -2.51 -7.57 -1.40
C SER A 28 -2.42 -8.77 -0.44
N SER A 29 -2.24 -9.98 -0.98
CA SER A 29 -2.05 -11.22 -0.22
C SER A 29 -0.72 -11.26 0.55
N GLU A 30 0.36 -10.76 -0.03
CA GLU A 30 1.66 -10.69 0.66
C GLU A 30 1.65 -9.64 1.76
N VAL A 31 1.03 -8.49 1.53
CA VAL A 31 0.88 -7.43 2.54
C VAL A 31 0.01 -7.92 3.69
N ALA A 32 -1.08 -8.63 3.40
CA ALA A 32 -1.94 -9.26 4.41
C ALA A 32 -1.16 -10.23 5.30
N LYS A 33 -0.33 -11.10 4.69
CA LYS A 33 0.55 -12.03 5.42
C LYS A 33 1.59 -11.31 6.27
N TYR A 34 2.23 -10.28 5.71
CA TYR A 34 3.26 -9.51 6.40
C TYR A 34 2.71 -8.77 7.62
N LEU A 35 1.55 -8.14 7.50
CA LEU A 35 0.91 -7.39 8.58
C LEU A 35 0.05 -8.26 9.51
N LYS A 36 -0.14 -9.55 9.19
CA LYS A 36 -1.05 -10.48 9.88
C LYS A 36 -2.48 -9.95 9.96
N ILE A 37 -2.99 -9.43 8.84
CA ILE A 37 -4.36 -8.90 8.70
C ILE A 37 -5.10 -9.62 7.58
N SER A 38 -6.41 -9.43 7.49
CA SER A 38 -7.23 -9.96 6.40
C SER A 38 -6.86 -9.34 5.05
N TRP A 39 -7.03 -10.12 3.98
CA TRP A 39 -6.79 -9.68 2.60
C TRP A 39 -7.55 -8.38 2.26
N ASN A 40 -8.83 -8.29 2.61
CA ASN A 40 -9.65 -7.10 2.37
C ASN A 40 -9.11 -5.86 3.08
N THR A 41 -8.58 -6.00 4.30
CA THR A 41 -7.99 -4.89 5.05
C THR A 41 -6.69 -4.42 4.40
N ALA A 42 -5.84 -5.37 3.98
CA ALA A 42 -4.61 -5.04 3.26
C ALA A 42 -4.91 -4.34 1.92
N ASP A 43 -5.90 -4.83 1.17
CA ASP A 43 -6.31 -4.21 -0.10
C ASP A 43 -6.85 -2.79 0.12
N LYS A 44 -7.63 -2.56 1.18
CA LYS A 44 -8.10 -1.22 1.56
C LYS A 44 -6.93 -0.26 1.85
N TYR A 45 -5.96 -0.67 2.66
CA TYR A 45 -4.79 0.17 2.96
C TYR A 45 -3.95 0.49 1.71
N LEU A 46 -3.79 -0.49 0.82
CA LEU A 46 -3.06 -0.28 -0.44
C LEU A 46 -3.82 0.68 -1.38
N LEU A 47 -5.16 0.61 -1.41
CA LEU A 47 -5.99 1.56 -2.14
C LEU A 47 -5.89 2.98 -1.57
N GLU A 48 -5.90 3.14 -0.25
CA GLU A 48 -5.70 4.45 0.40
C GLU A 48 -4.33 5.04 0.03
N LEU A 49 -3.26 4.24 0.12
CA LEU A 49 -1.91 4.66 -0.29
C LEU A 49 -1.80 5.00 -1.78
N ALA A 50 -2.54 4.30 -2.64
CA ALA A 50 -2.59 4.62 -4.06
C ALA A 50 -3.39 5.90 -4.34
N PHE A 51 -4.46 6.16 -3.58
CA PHE A 51 -5.22 7.40 -3.65
C PHE A 51 -4.38 8.60 -3.22
N GLU A 52 -3.53 8.43 -2.20
CA GLU A 52 -2.51 9.41 -1.78
C GLU A 52 -1.36 9.57 -2.78
N GLY A 53 -1.31 8.76 -3.84
CA GLY A 53 -0.27 8.82 -4.86
C GLY A 53 1.08 8.22 -4.44
N LYS A 54 1.13 7.45 -3.34
CA LYS A 54 2.36 6.80 -2.86
C LYS A 54 2.62 5.45 -3.55
N LEU A 55 1.55 4.78 -3.99
CA LEU A 55 1.61 3.52 -4.70
C LEU A 55 0.87 3.61 -6.04
N GLU A 56 1.25 2.75 -6.97
CA GLU A 56 0.54 2.51 -8.21
C GLU A 56 0.01 1.07 -8.25
N ARG A 57 -1.23 0.91 -8.72
CA ARG A 57 -1.87 -0.39 -8.88
C ARG A 57 -1.76 -0.85 -10.33
N ILE A 58 -1.08 -1.97 -10.55
CA ILE A 58 -0.97 -2.64 -11.84
C ILE A 58 -1.87 -3.88 -11.81
N LYS A 59 -2.90 -3.91 -12.66
CA LYS A 59 -3.83 -5.03 -12.75
C LYS A 59 -3.27 -6.06 -13.74
N LYS A 60 -3.02 -7.30 -13.28
CA LYS A 60 -2.49 -8.38 -14.13
C LYS A 60 -3.29 -9.67 -13.97
N GLU A 61 -3.98 -10.08 -15.03
CA GLU A 61 -4.69 -11.35 -15.32
C GLU A 61 -5.60 -12.00 -14.26
N LYS A 62 -5.51 -11.63 -12.97
CA LYS A 62 -6.33 -12.03 -11.81
C LYS A 62 -5.88 -11.41 -10.47
N VAL A 63 -4.73 -10.72 -10.43
CA VAL A 63 -4.18 -10.13 -9.20
C VAL A 63 -3.87 -8.64 -9.35
N ASN A 64 -3.98 -7.91 -8.23
CA ASN A 64 -3.48 -6.55 -8.12
C ASN A 64 -2.01 -6.59 -7.67
N LEU A 65 -1.13 -6.02 -8.49
CA LEU A 65 0.25 -5.76 -8.14
C LEU A 65 0.36 -4.30 -7.71
N TRP A 66 1.18 -4.07 -6.69
CA TRP A 66 1.39 -2.77 -6.09
C TRP A 66 2.87 -2.43 -6.15
N VAL A 67 3.17 -1.26 -6.69
CA VAL A 67 4.53 -0.75 -6.85
C VAL A 67 4.62 0.66 -6.29
N MET A 68 5.81 1.07 -5.88
CA MET A 68 6.06 2.47 -5.55
C MET A 68 5.86 3.33 -6.80
N LYS A 69 5.16 4.45 -6.62
CA LYS A 69 5.07 5.49 -7.65
C LYS A 69 6.35 6.32 -7.70
#